data_AF-A0A3B8XHC4-F1
#
_entry.id   AF-A0A3B8XHC4-F1
#
_cell.length_a   1.000
_cell.length_b   1.000
_cell.length_c   1.000
_cell.angle_alpha   90.00
_cell.angle_beta   90.00
_cell.angle_gamma   90.00
#
_symmetry.space_group_name_H-M   'P 1'
#
loop_
_entity.id
_entity.type
_entity.pdbx_description
1 polymer ?
#
loop_
_entity_poly.entity_id
_entity_poly.type
_entity_poly.pdbx_seq_one_letter_code
_entity_poly.pdbx_strand_id
1 'polypeptide(L)'
;SKDGVFRAAMQFPVDPAEFIPRLLAPGLDGLGERLVRFFVETWDSPAGSPFLGLIRSVVGNEDAAAQLREFVTREVLGRLARALELDQPQLRAALVASQLVGLAMLRYVVRVEPVASASTDELAAWLGPTLQRYLTDPRVTKVNRRSRRRR
;
A
#
# COMPACT_ATOMS: atom_id res chain seq x y z
N SER A 1 -19.53 5.35 14.30
CA SER A 1 -19.20 6.37 13.28
C SER A 1 -19.58 5.85 11.91
N LYS A 2 -19.92 6.72 10.94
CA LYS A 2 -20.01 6.34 9.51
C LYS A 2 -18.73 5.62 9.03
N ASP A 3 -17.58 5.97 9.62
CA ASP A 3 -16.29 5.30 9.36
C ASP A 3 -16.28 3.82 9.79
N GLY A 4 -17.03 3.44 10.84
CA GLY A 4 -17.12 2.06 11.32
C GLY A 4 -18.01 1.18 10.44
N VAL A 5 -19.08 1.74 9.88
CA VAL A 5 -19.96 1.06 8.91
C VAL A 5 -19.25 0.92 7.57
N PHE A 6 -18.41 1.89 7.18
CA PHE A 6 -17.60 1.85 5.97
C PHE A 6 -16.45 0.82 6.04
N ARG A 7 -15.79 0.70 7.20
CA ARG A 7 -14.83 -0.41 7.47
C ARG A 7 -15.48 -1.78 7.36
N ALA A 8 -16.70 -1.93 7.89
CA ALA A 8 -17.44 -3.17 7.81
C ALA A 8 -17.85 -3.52 6.36
N ALA A 9 -18.07 -2.52 5.51
CA ALA A 9 -18.39 -2.72 4.10
C ALA A 9 -17.18 -3.10 3.23
N MET A 10 -15.99 -2.58 3.55
CA MET A 10 -14.76 -2.84 2.77
C MET A 10 -14.02 -4.13 3.17
N GLN A 11 -14.41 -4.76 4.28
CA GLN A 11 -13.82 -6.00 4.82
C GLN A 11 -12.29 -6.04 4.73
N PHE A 12 -11.63 -4.92 5.05
CA PHE A 12 -10.18 -4.88 4.98
C PHE A 12 -9.62 -5.85 6.05
N PRO A 13 -8.73 -6.77 5.67
CA PRO A 13 -8.36 -7.91 6.52
C PRO A 13 -7.73 -7.54 7.86
N VAL A 14 -7.18 -6.33 8.01
CA VAL A 14 -6.46 -5.89 9.21
C VAL A 14 -6.75 -4.42 9.52
N ASP A 15 -7.00 -4.06 10.78
CA ASP A 15 -7.19 -2.65 11.16
C ASP A 15 -5.88 -1.85 11.01
N PRO A 16 -5.85 -0.79 10.19
CA PRO A 16 -4.68 0.09 10.07
C PRO A 16 -4.24 0.73 11.38
N ALA A 17 -5.12 0.90 12.36
CA ALA A 17 -4.77 1.41 13.68
C ALA A 17 -3.92 0.41 14.49
N GLU A 18 -4.03 -0.89 14.23
CA GLU A 18 -3.30 -1.93 14.95
C GLU A 18 -1.98 -2.29 14.24
N PHE A 19 -2.01 -2.47 12.92
CA PHE A 19 -0.84 -2.99 12.21
C PHE A 19 0.26 -1.94 12.00
N ILE A 20 -0.09 -0.66 11.80
CA ILE A 20 0.89 0.40 11.52
C ILE A 20 1.87 0.57 12.68
N PRO A 21 1.43 0.67 13.96
CA PRO A 21 2.35 0.68 15.09
C PRO A 21 3.24 -0.56 15.16
N ARG A 22 2.70 -1.75 14.87
CA ARG A 22 3.46 -3.01 14.89
C ARG A 22 4.56 -3.05 13.82
N LEU A 23 4.30 -2.53 12.63
CA LEU A 23 5.30 -2.45 11.55
C LEU A 23 6.43 -1.46 11.87
N LEU A 24 6.11 -0.37 12.57
CA LEU A 24 7.04 0.70 12.91
C LEU A 24 7.84 0.42 14.19
N ALA A 25 7.32 -0.40 15.12
CA ALA A 25 7.97 -0.69 16.40
C ALA A 25 9.44 -1.15 16.31
N PRO A 26 9.85 -1.97 15.32
CA PRO A 26 11.25 -2.35 15.14
C PRO A 26 12.17 -1.24 14.58
N GLY A 27 11.63 -0.06 14.25
CA GLY A 27 12.35 1.03 13.58
C GLY A 27 12.12 1.07 12.06
N LEU A 28 12.73 2.04 11.37
CA LEU A 28 12.52 2.24 9.94
C LEU A 28 13.41 1.33 9.06
N ASP A 29 14.49 0.78 9.60
CA ASP A 29 15.36 -0.14 8.87
C ASP A 29 14.62 -1.42 8.53
N GLY A 30 14.63 -1.82 7.25
CA GLY A 30 13.89 -2.98 6.74
C GLY A 30 12.36 -2.83 6.74
N LEU A 31 11.82 -1.63 7.00
CA LEU A 31 10.37 -1.37 6.99
C LEU A 31 9.74 -1.71 5.64
N GLY A 32 10.43 -1.43 4.54
CA GLY A 32 9.94 -1.73 3.19
C GLY A 32 9.68 -3.22 3.00
N GLU A 33 10.64 -4.08 3.37
CA GLU A 33 10.51 -5.54 3.29
C GLU A 33 9.40 -6.06 4.22
N ARG A 34 9.37 -5.59 5.47
CA ARG A 34 8.31 -5.97 6.42
C ARG A 34 6.92 -5.59 5.92
N LEU A 35 6.80 -4.43 5.27
CA LEU A 35 5.52 -3.98 4.71
C LEU A 35 5.06 -4.86 3.54
N VAL A 36 5.98 -5.26 2.64
CA VAL A 36 5.64 -6.19 1.55
C VAL A 36 5.24 -7.56 2.10
N ARG A 37 6.03 -8.09 3.05
CA ARG A 37 5.76 -9.37 3.70
C ARG A 37 4.38 -9.38 4.35
N PHE A 38 4.11 -8.40 5.21
CA PHE A 38 2.82 -8.24 5.87
C PHE A 38 1.67 -8.14 4.87
N PHE A 39 1.86 -7.38 3.78
CA PHE A 39 0.85 -7.24 2.74
C PHE A 39 0.52 -8.58 2.05
N VAL A 40 1.54 -9.31 1.61
CA VAL A 40 1.37 -10.60 0.91
C VAL A 40 0.79 -11.65 1.84
N GLU A 41 1.33 -11.80 3.06
CA GLU A 41 0.81 -12.75 4.07
C GLU A 41 -0.66 -12.47 4.41
N THR A 42 -1.03 -11.20 4.53
CA THR A 42 -2.40 -10.78 4.79
C THR A 42 -3.33 -11.20 3.64
N TRP A 43 -2.90 -11.03 2.40
CA TRP A 43 -3.68 -11.36 1.21
C TRP A 43 -3.76 -12.86 0.93
N ASP A 44 -2.69 -13.60 1.21
CA ASP A 44 -2.65 -15.06 1.08
C ASP A 44 -3.45 -15.74 2.22
N SER A 45 -3.73 -15.03 3.32
CA SER A 45 -4.59 -15.51 4.40
C SER A 45 -6.09 -15.56 4.01
N PRO A 46 -6.93 -16.34 4.72
CA PRO A 46 -8.38 -16.33 4.52
C PRO A 46 -9.02 -14.94 4.59
N ALA A 47 -8.40 -14.00 5.30
CA ALA A 47 -8.86 -12.63 5.43
C ALA A 47 -8.72 -11.81 4.13
N GLY A 48 -7.83 -12.20 3.21
CA GLY A 48 -7.65 -11.51 1.91
C GLY A 48 -8.74 -11.82 0.89
N SER A 49 -9.44 -12.94 1.03
CA SER A 49 -10.43 -13.44 0.06
C SER A 49 -11.57 -12.45 -0.25
N PRO A 50 -12.20 -11.79 0.76
CA PRO A 50 -13.24 -10.80 0.48
C PRO A 50 -12.74 -9.56 -0.27
N PHE A 51 -11.49 -9.15 -0.02
CA PHE A 51 -10.89 -7.98 -0.67
C PHE A 51 -10.61 -8.22 -2.16
N LEU A 52 -10.26 -9.44 -2.53
CA LEU A 52 -10.16 -9.86 -3.94
C LEU A 52 -11.50 -9.79 -4.66
N GLY A 53 -12.59 -10.14 -3.99
CA GLY A 53 -13.95 -9.97 -4.51
C GLY A 53 -14.27 -8.50 -4.75
N LEU A 54 -13.90 -7.63 -3.81
CA LEU A 54 -14.12 -6.18 -3.91
C LEU A 54 -13.30 -5.56 -5.05
N ILE A 55 -12.03 -5.90 -5.20
CA ILE A 55 -11.21 -5.40 -6.32
C ILE A 55 -11.77 -5.83 -7.68
N ARG A 56 -12.25 -7.07 -7.81
CA ARG A 56 -12.93 -7.51 -9.05
C ARG A 56 -14.19 -6.69 -9.33
N SER A 57 -14.94 -6.30 -8.29
CA SER A 57 -16.13 -5.46 -8.44
C SER A 57 -15.82 -4.00 -8.84
N VAL A 58 -14.63 -3.49 -8.48
CA VAL A 58 -14.16 -2.15 -8.85
C VAL A 58 -13.85 -2.05 -10.35
N VAL A 59 -13.44 -3.16 -10.97
CA VAL A 59 -13.23 -3.25 -12.42
C VAL A 59 -14.60 -3.27 -13.11
N GLY A 60 -15.21 -2.09 -13.29
CA GLY A 60 -16.52 -1.90 -13.92
C GLY A 60 -17.54 -1.12 -13.09
N ASN A 61 -17.21 -0.70 -11.86
CA ASN A 61 -18.12 0.06 -10.99
C ASN A 61 -17.42 1.30 -10.41
N GLU A 62 -17.80 2.48 -10.91
CA GLU A 62 -17.23 3.78 -10.51
C GLU A 62 -17.47 4.14 -9.03
N ASP A 63 -18.60 3.71 -8.46
CA ASP A 63 -18.91 3.96 -7.05
C ASP A 63 -18.01 3.12 -6.13
N ALA A 64 -17.80 1.85 -6.49
CA ALA A 64 -16.85 0.99 -5.78
C ALA A 64 -15.41 1.53 -5.90
N ALA A 65 -15.04 2.06 -7.07
CA ALA A 65 -13.75 2.71 -7.27
C ALA A 65 -13.60 3.97 -6.39
N ALA A 66 -14.65 4.77 -6.25
CA ALA A 66 -14.65 5.96 -5.39
C ALA A 66 -14.47 5.60 -3.91
N GLN A 67 -15.17 4.56 -3.45
CA GLN A 67 -15.04 4.06 -2.09
C GLN A 67 -13.64 3.52 -1.79
N LEU A 68 -13.07 2.73 -2.71
CA LEU A 68 -11.70 2.22 -2.56
C LEU A 68 -10.68 3.37 -2.51
N ARG A 69 -10.83 4.39 -3.37
CA ARG A 69 -9.99 5.60 -3.35
C ARG A 69 -10.06 6.33 -2.01
N GLU A 70 -11.27 6.52 -1.47
CA GLU A 70 -11.46 7.20 -0.18
C GLU A 70 -10.82 6.43 0.96
N PHE A 71 -11.02 5.11 1.03
CA PHE A 71 -10.41 4.25 2.04
C PHE A 71 -8.89 4.32 2.00
N VAL A 72 -8.28 4.08 0.82
CA VAL A 72 -6.82 4.12 0.66
C VAL A 72 -6.29 5.47 1.12
N THR A 73 -6.90 6.57 0.67
CA THR A 73 -6.45 7.93 0.98
C THR A 73 -6.56 8.27 2.47
N ARG A 74 -7.71 8.02 3.10
CA ARG A 74 -7.95 8.39 4.50
C ARG A 74 -7.28 7.45 5.49
N GLU A 75 -7.50 6.15 5.31
CA GLU A 75 -7.25 5.15 6.34
C GLU A 75 -5.84 4.55 6.26
N VAL A 76 -5.29 4.41 5.05
CA VAL A 76 -3.96 3.84 4.81
C VAL A 76 -2.92 4.95 4.65
N LEU A 77 -3.10 5.81 3.65
CA LEU A 77 -2.14 6.87 3.33
C LEU A 77 -2.05 7.90 4.45
N GLY A 78 -3.19 8.35 4.98
CA GLY A 78 -3.24 9.34 6.05
C GLY A 78 -2.60 8.86 7.36
N ARG A 79 -2.71 7.57 7.70
CA ARG A 79 -2.06 7.02 8.91
C ARG A 79 -0.56 6.81 8.73
N LEU A 80 -0.16 6.23 7.61
CA LEU A 80 1.26 6.05 7.29
C LEU A 80 1.98 7.42 7.22
N ALA A 81 1.34 8.42 6.62
CA ALA A 81 1.86 9.78 6.53
C ALA A 81 2.01 10.46 7.90
N ARG A 82 1.09 10.23 8.85
CA ARG A 82 1.20 10.80 10.21
C ARG A 82 2.30 10.15 11.04
N ALA A 83 2.55 8.86 10.81
CA ALA A 83 3.52 8.10 11.59
C ALA A 83 4.96 8.32 11.12
N LEU A 84 5.14 8.89 9.94
CA LEU A 84 6.44 9.17 9.33
C LEU A 84 6.62 10.68 9.25
N GLU A 85 7.51 11.26 10.06
CA GLU A 85 7.86 12.69 10.05
C GLU A 85 8.68 13.08 8.81
N LEU A 86 8.20 12.70 7.63
CA LEU A 86 8.89 12.88 6.35
C LEU A 86 8.33 14.06 5.58
N ASP A 87 9.13 14.57 4.65
CA ASP A 87 8.66 15.58 3.72
C ASP A 87 7.65 15.00 2.72
N GLN A 88 6.59 15.76 2.43
CA GLN A 88 5.50 15.35 1.54
C GLN A 88 4.95 13.94 1.86
N PRO A 89 4.50 13.70 3.10
CA PRO A 89 4.23 12.35 3.58
C PRO A 89 3.03 11.71 2.86
N GLN A 90 2.06 12.51 2.38
CA GLN A 90 0.95 12.02 1.54
C GLN A 90 1.44 11.50 0.19
N LEU A 91 2.40 12.19 -0.45
CA LEU A 91 2.97 11.77 -1.73
C LEU A 91 3.76 10.46 -1.58
N ARG A 92 4.59 10.37 -0.55
CA ARG A 92 5.37 9.15 -0.25
C ARG A 92 4.46 7.96 0.02
N ALA A 93 3.41 8.17 0.82
CA ALA A 93 2.43 7.14 1.09
C ALA A 93 1.71 6.70 -0.20
N ALA A 94 1.31 7.64 -1.07
CA ALA A 94 0.71 7.32 -2.37
C ALA A 94 1.66 6.50 -3.28
N LEU A 95 2.96 6.79 -3.27
CA LEU A 95 3.95 6.00 -4.00
C LEU A 95 4.04 4.57 -3.46
N VAL A 96 4.08 4.38 -2.13
CA VAL A 96 4.03 3.06 -1.50
C VAL A 96 2.76 2.31 -1.89
N ALA A 97 1.60 2.94 -1.79
CA ALA A 97 0.33 2.31 -2.16
C ALA A 97 0.27 1.92 -3.64
N SER A 98 0.84 2.73 -4.54
CA SER A 98 0.87 2.37 -5.97
C SER A 98 1.60 1.05 -6.24
N GLN A 99 2.68 0.78 -5.50
CA GLN A 99 3.42 -0.48 -5.62
C GLN A 99 2.62 -1.66 -5.07
N LEU A 100 2.02 -1.50 -3.89
CA LEU A 100 1.22 -2.56 -3.26
C LEU A 100 -0.03 -2.89 -4.08
N VAL A 101 -0.73 -1.88 -4.60
CA VAL A 101 -1.89 -2.06 -5.49
C VAL A 101 -1.47 -2.72 -6.81
N GLY A 102 -0.35 -2.30 -7.40
CA GLY A 102 0.19 -2.93 -8.61
C GLY A 102 0.52 -4.41 -8.39
N LEU A 103 1.20 -4.73 -7.28
CA LEU A 103 1.47 -6.11 -6.88
C LEU A 103 0.17 -6.91 -6.73
N ALA A 104 -0.82 -6.34 -6.03
CA ALA A 104 -2.14 -6.92 -5.86
C ALA A 104 -2.82 -7.28 -7.19
N MET A 105 -2.83 -6.35 -8.13
CA MET A 105 -3.41 -6.55 -9.46
C MET A 105 -2.69 -7.66 -10.21
N LEU A 106 -1.35 -7.62 -10.26
CA LEU A 106 -0.56 -8.59 -11.01
C LEU A 106 -0.63 -9.99 -10.40
N ARG A 107 -0.51 -10.12 -9.07
CA ARG A 107 -0.44 -11.41 -8.39
C ARG A 107 -1.79 -12.11 -8.30
N TYR A 108 -2.87 -11.41 -7.95
CA TYR A 108 -4.11 -12.08 -7.56
C TYR A 108 -5.29 -11.88 -8.52
N VAL A 109 -5.28 -10.78 -9.29
CA VAL A 109 -6.35 -10.45 -10.24
C VAL A 109 -5.98 -10.96 -11.62
N VAL A 110 -4.90 -10.43 -12.20
CA VAL A 110 -4.43 -10.78 -13.54
C VAL A 110 -3.65 -12.10 -13.52
N ARG A 111 -2.99 -12.42 -12.41
CA ARG A 111 -2.16 -13.62 -12.20
C ARG A 111 -1.02 -13.74 -13.22
N VAL A 112 -0.20 -12.70 -13.32
CA VAL A 112 0.96 -12.64 -14.21
C VAL A 112 2.13 -13.43 -13.61
N GLU A 113 2.69 -14.38 -14.36
CA GLU A 113 3.88 -15.13 -13.95
C GLU A 113 5.19 -14.39 -14.29
N PRO A 114 6.26 -14.52 -13.48
CA PRO A 114 6.37 -15.36 -12.27
C PRO A 114 5.86 -14.67 -10.98
N VAL A 115 5.30 -13.47 -11.07
CA VAL A 115 4.86 -12.68 -9.88
C VAL A 115 3.72 -13.37 -9.11
N ALA A 116 2.85 -14.07 -9.82
CA ALA A 116 1.72 -14.80 -9.26
C ALA A 116 2.18 -15.96 -8.36
N SER A 117 3.23 -16.68 -8.76
CA SER A 117 3.76 -17.86 -8.05
C SER A 117 4.94 -17.57 -7.12
N ALA A 118 5.59 -16.41 -7.24
CA ALA A 118 6.71 -16.04 -6.38
C ALA A 118 6.36 -16.15 -4.88
N SER A 119 7.33 -16.55 -4.07
CA SER A 119 7.18 -16.59 -2.62
C SER A 119 7.10 -15.18 -2.02
N THR A 120 6.52 -15.09 -0.82
CA THR A 120 6.51 -13.85 -0.03
C THR A 120 7.91 -13.28 0.17
N ASP A 121 8.91 -14.14 0.40
CA ASP A 121 10.30 -13.76 0.61
C ASP A 121 10.92 -13.13 -0.65
N GLU A 122 10.69 -13.73 -1.82
CA GLU A 122 11.16 -13.20 -3.10
C GLU A 122 10.53 -11.83 -3.39
N LEU A 123 9.22 -11.70 -3.22
CA LEU A 123 8.52 -10.43 -3.42
C LEU A 123 9.00 -9.35 -2.45
N ALA A 124 9.22 -9.71 -1.18
CA ALA A 124 9.76 -8.80 -0.19
C ALA A 124 11.18 -8.34 -0.55
N ALA A 125 12.04 -9.26 -0.99
CA ALA A 125 13.41 -8.94 -1.42
C ALA A 125 13.44 -8.03 -2.66
N TRP A 126 12.53 -8.24 -3.63
CA TRP A 126 12.49 -7.45 -4.86
C TRP A 126 11.85 -6.07 -4.68
N LEU A 127 10.74 -5.99 -3.94
CA LEU A 127 9.95 -4.76 -3.82
C LEU A 127 10.29 -3.95 -2.56
N GLY A 128 10.78 -4.61 -1.52
CA GLY A 128 11.14 -4.01 -0.23
C GLY A 128 12.08 -2.81 -0.37
N PRO A 129 13.19 -2.89 -1.12
CA PRO A 129 14.09 -1.75 -1.33
C PRO A 129 13.41 -0.53 -1.97
N THR A 130 12.45 -0.74 -2.87
CA THR A 130 11.70 0.35 -3.51
C THR A 130 10.78 1.04 -2.51
N LEU A 131 10.07 0.28 -1.70
CA LEU A 131 9.22 0.82 -0.63
C LEU A 131 10.07 1.52 0.43
N GLN A 132 11.19 0.92 0.83
CA GLN A 132 12.14 1.50 1.77
C GLN A 132 12.60 2.87 1.27
N ARG A 133 12.98 2.97 -0.01
CA ARG A 133 13.36 4.26 -0.63
C ARG A 133 12.27 5.30 -0.49
N TYR A 134 11.00 4.98 -0.77
CA TYR A 134 9.88 5.93 -0.58
C TYR A 134 9.67 6.33 0.87
N LEU A 135 9.93 5.42 1.81
CA LEU A 135 9.73 5.61 3.24
C LEU A 135 10.90 6.29 3.94
N THR A 136 12.11 6.33 3.36
CA THR A 136 13.27 6.89 4.09
C THR A 136 14.19 7.78 3.26
N ASP A 137 14.23 7.69 1.92
CA ASP A 137 15.16 8.51 1.13
C ASP A 137 14.63 9.95 1.02
N PRO A 138 15.32 10.97 1.57
CA PRO A 138 14.89 12.37 1.54
C PRO A 138 14.90 13.01 0.14
N ARG A 139 15.38 12.31 -0.89
CA ARG A 139 15.47 12.81 -2.28
C ARG A 139 14.30 12.40 -3.15
N VAL A 140 13.49 11.43 -2.76
CA VAL A 140 12.38 10.88 -3.57
C VAL A 140 11.42 11.95 -4.07
N THR A 141 11.14 12.93 -3.23
CA THR A 141 10.15 13.99 -3.40
C THR A 141 10.77 15.33 -3.80
N LYS A 142 12.12 15.40 -3.85
CA LYS A 142 12.87 16.55 -4.32
C LYS A 142 13.03 16.49 -5.83
N VAL A 143 11.94 16.72 -6.57
CA VAL A 143 12.04 16.96 -8.01
C VAL A 143 12.90 18.19 -8.22
N ASN A 144 14.05 18.01 -8.88
CA ASN A 144 15.01 19.09 -9.13
C ASN A 144 14.35 20.14 -10.05
N ARG A 145 13.76 21.19 -9.44
CA ARG A 145 13.01 22.27 -10.12
C ARG A 145 13.84 23.08 -11.14
N ARG A 146 15.14 22.78 -11.30
CA ARG A 146 16.06 23.49 -12.21
C ARG A 146 15.75 23.30 -13.70
N SER A 147 15.02 22.27 -14.12
CA SER A 147 14.70 22.04 -15.54
C SER A 147 13.41 22.70 -16.03
N ARG A 148 12.54 23.20 -15.12
CA ARG A 148 11.23 23.80 -15.49
C ARG A 148 11.25 25.30 -15.81
N ARG A 149 12.40 25.98 -15.69
CA ARG A 149 12.56 27.42 -15.99
C ARG A 149 13.18 27.71 -17.38
N ARG A 150 13.36 26.70 -18.23
CA ARG A 150 13.95 26.85 -19.58
C ARG A 150 13.00 26.46 -20.72
N ARG A 151 11.69 26.48 -20.50
CA ARG A 151 10.69 26.39 -21.57
C ARG A 151 9.79 27.60 -21.52
#